data_AF-A0A7C9A248-F1
#
_entry.id   AF-A0A7C9A248-F1
#
_cell.length_a   1.000
_cell.length_b   1.000
_cell.length_c   1.000
_cell.angle_alpha   90.00
_cell.angle_beta   90.00
_cell.angle_gamma   90.00
#
_symmetry.space_group_name_H-M   'P 1'
#
loop_
_entity.id
_entity.type
_entity.pdbx_description
1 polymer ?
#
loop_
_entity_poly.entity_id
_entity_poly.type
_entity_poly.pdbx_seq_one_letter_code
_entity_poly.pdbx_strand_id
1 'polypeptide(L)'
;EGLLENDLQKTQLIPIQKLKLKIPPLRNLGNVEKIWSAMATWNHLESLHLLGSNEEILTGRFSLNIKQLTLCQINISSETMTILAQLPNLTLLRLRELSIKGGALTFNGNDFKCLAYLELVSLGDLKELKGDRVPQLAGLRILHCDHLNYQET
;
A
#
# COMPACT_ATOMS: atom_id res chain seq x y z
N GLU A 1 -44.33 21.07 20.39
CA GLU A 1 -43.40 20.19 21.12
C GLU A 1 -43.01 19.07 20.15
N GLY A 2 -41.90 19.07 19.42
CA GLY A 2 -40.60 19.71 19.64
C GLY A 2 -39.47 18.72 19.96
N LEU A 3 -39.68 17.40 19.82
CA LEU A 3 -38.74 16.39 20.36
C LEU A 3 -38.45 15.18 19.44
N LEU A 4 -38.69 15.22 18.12
CA LEU A 4 -38.39 14.06 17.24
C LEU A 4 -37.57 14.37 15.98
N GLU A 5 -37.22 15.63 15.69
CA GLU A 5 -36.46 15.99 14.46
C GLU A 5 -34.97 16.29 14.67
N ASN A 6 -34.44 16.23 15.90
CA ASN A 6 -33.09 16.74 16.20
C ASN A 6 -31.98 15.69 16.46
N ASP A 7 -32.28 14.40 16.51
CA ASP A 7 -31.27 13.39 16.85
C ASP A 7 -30.61 12.69 15.64
N LEU A 8 -31.06 13.00 14.41
CA LEU A 8 -30.48 12.43 13.18
C LEU A 8 -29.40 13.30 12.52
N GLN A 9 -29.06 14.47 13.08
CA GLN A 9 -28.03 15.38 12.53
C GLN A 9 -26.68 15.36 13.26
N LYS A 10 -26.43 14.45 14.20
CA LYS A 10 -25.17 14.40 14.96
C LYS A 10 -24.48 13.05 15.05
N THR A 11 -24.71 12.14 14.11
CA THR A 11 -23.76 11.05 13.89
C THR A 11 -22.60 11.61 13.07
N GLN A 12 -21.64 12.25 13.74
CA GLN A 12 -20.29 12.43 13.18
C GLN A 12 -19.76 11.02 12.89
N LEU A 13 -19.88 10.57 11.65
CA LEU A 13 -19.22 9.37 11.16
C LEU A 13 -17.72 9.61 11.38
N ILE A 14 -17.14 8.92 12.35
CA ILE A 14 -15.70 8.97 12.61
C ILE A 14 -15.03 8.56 11.30
N PRO A 15 -14.23 9.43 10.67
CA PRO A 15 -13.64 9.09 9.39
C PRO A 15 -12.75 7.86 9.53
N ILE A 16 -12.94 6.88 8.65
CA ILE A 16 -12.17 5.64 8.70
C ILE A 16 -10.71 5.96 8.35
N GLN A 17 -9.83 5.90 9.35
CA GLN A 17 -8.39 6.12 9.18
C GLN A 17 -7.64 4.85 8.76
N LYS A 18 -8.22 3.67 9.02
CA LYS A 18 -7.64 2.36 8.70
C LYS A 18 -8.63 1.49 7.98
N LEU A 19 -8.24 0.95 6.83
CA LEU A 19 -9.10 0.11 6.01
C LEU A 19 -8.35 -1.13 5.56
N LYS A 20 -8.99 -2.30 5.72
CA LYS A 20 -8.51 -3.57 5.18
C LYS A 20 -9.50 -4.05 4.12
N LEU A 21 -9.02 -4.24 2.91
CA LEU A 21 -9.81 -4.72 1.78
C LEU A 21 -9.23 -6.02 1.27
N LYS A 22 -10.13 -6.99 1.07
CA LYS A 22 -9.84 -8.18 0.27
C LYS A 22 -10.44 -7.95 -1.10
N ILE A 23 -9.59 -7.80 -2.11
CA ILE A 23 -9.96 -7.58 -3.49
C ILE A 23 -9.91 -8.94 -4.20
N PRO A 24 -11.05 -9.51 -4.62
CA PRO A 24 -11.04 -10.72 -5.43
C PRO A 24 -10.36 -10.42 -6.78
N PRO A 25 -9.90 -11.46 -7.52
CA PRO A 25 -9.35 -11.27 -8.86
C PRO A 25 -10.34 -10.47 -9.71
N LEU A 26 -9.96 -9.25 -10.08
CA LEU A 26 -10.81 -8.35 -10.85
C LEU A 26 -10.84 -8.89 -12.28
N ARG A 27 -11.87 -9.67 -12.63
CA ARG A 27 -12.10 -10.16 -13.99
C ARG A 27 -12.79 -9.11 -14.88
N ASN A 28 -13.17 -7.96 -14.31
CA ASN A 28 -13.96 -6.93 -14.98
C ASN A 28 -13.49 -5.53 -14.56
N LEU A 29 -13.00 -4.74 -15.52
CA LEU A 29 -12.54 -3.35 -15.33
C LEU A 29 -13.60 -2.44 -14.70
N GLY A 30 -14.90 -2.67 -14.97
CA GLY A 30 -15.98 -1.84 -14.44
C GLY A 30 -16.12 -1.89 -12.91
N ASN A 31 -15.58 -2.93 -12.26
CA ASN A 31 -15.51 -3.00 -10.80
C ASN A 31 -14.33 -2.20 -10.24
N VAL A 32 -13.25 -2.04 -11.02
CA VAL A 32 -12.05 -1.31 -10.60
C VAL A 32 -12.31 0.18 -10.54
N GLU A 33 -12.97 0.73 -11.57
CA GLU A 33 -13.39 2.15 -11.62
C GLU A 33 -14.28 2.58 -10.45
N LYS A 34 -15.20 1.71 -10.04
CA LYS A 34 -16.04 1.95 -8.86
C LYS A 34 -15.23 1.97 -7.57
N ILE A 35 -14.23 1.10 -7.45
CA ILE A 35 -13.33 1.08 -6.30
C ILE A 35 -12.44 2.33 -6.30
N TRP A 36 -11.90 2.76 -7.44
CA TRP A 36 -11.13 4.00 -7.54
C TRP A 36 -11.95 5.23 -7.20
N SER A 37 -13.18 5.30 -7.70
CA SER A 37 -14.12 6.39 -7.40
C SER A 37 -14.41 6.45 -5.90
N ALA A 38 -14.57 5.30 -5.25
CA ALA A 38 -14.71 5.25 -3.79
C ALA A 38 -13.40 5.67 -3.07
N MET A 39 -12.25 5.16 -3.51
CA MET A 39 -10.92 5.47 -2.95
C MET A 39 -10.58 6.96 -3.01
N ALA A 40 -10.98 7.65 -4.08
CA ALA A 40 -10.77 9.08 -4.24
C ALA A 40 -11.49 9.92 -3.18
N THR A 41 -12.50 9.38 -2.51
CA THR A 41 -13.23 10.06 -1.42
C THR A 41 -12.61 9.81 -0.04
N TRP A 42 -11.61 8.94 0.08
CA TRP A 42 -11.02 8.52 1.36
C TRP A 42 -9.92 9.46 1.84
N ASN A 43 -10.28 10.74 1.99
CA ASN A 43 -9.35 11.81 2.35
C ASN A 43 -8.79 11.68 3.78
N HIS A 44 -9.43 10.88 4.63
CA HIS A 44 -8.98 10.65 6.01
C HIS A 44 -8.24 9.33 6.20
N LEU A 45 -8.11 8.52 5.13
CA LEU A 45 -7.50 7.21 5.23
C LEU A 45 -5.98 7.34 5.28
N GLU A 46 -5.40 6.90 6.39
CA GLU A 46 -3.95 6.91 6.62
C GLU A 46 -3.34 5.52 6.52
N SER A 47 -4.13 4.45 6.72
CA SER A 47 -3.65 3.07 6.69
C SER A 47 -4.51 2.22 5.77
N LEU A 48 -3.89 1.60 4.77
CA LEU A 48 -4.56 0.74 3.82
C LEU A 48 -3.89 -0.63 3.80
N HIS A 49 -4.68 -1.68 3.97
CA HIS A 49 -4.26 -3.06 3.82
C HIS A 49 -5.03 -3.68 2.65
N LEU A 50 -4.32 -4.02 1.57
CA LEU A 50 -4.88 -4.67 0.40
C LEU A 50 -4.42 -6.13 0.35
N LEU A 51 -5.38 -7.03 0.26
CA LEU A 51 -5.18 -8.45 0.01
C LEU A 51 -5.86 -8.80 -1.31
N GLY A 52 -5.15 -9.37 -2.27
CA GLY A 52 -5.73 -9.72 -3.57
C GLY A 52 -4.67 -9.82 -4.63
N SER A 53 -5.04 -10.17 -5.86
CA SER A 53 -4.08 -10.58 -6.90
C SER A 53 -4.07 -9.68 -8.14
N ASN A 54 -4.53 -8.43 -8.02
CA ASN A 54 -4.52 -7.48 -9.14
C ASN A 54 -3.86 -6.16 -8.75
N GLU A 55 -2.72 -5.85 -9.38
CA GLU A 55 -1.96 -4.61 -9.20
C GLU A 55 -2.62 -3.38 -9.83
N GLU A 56 -3.57 -3.54 -10.77
CA GLU A 56 -4.29 -2.42 -11.42
C GLU A 56 -4.95 -1.51 -10.37
N ILE A 57 -5.42 -2.05 -9.25
CA ILE A 57 -6.00 -1.20 -8.20
C ILE A 57 -5.02 -0.15 -7.65
N LEU A 58 -3.71 -0.41 -7.79
CA LEU A 58 -2.63 0.46 -7.35
C LEU A 58 -2.20 1.47 -8.42
N THR A 59 -2.68 1.38 -9.66
CA THR A 59 -2.41 2.39 -10.69
C THR A 59 -3.40 3.57 -10.61
N GLY A 60 -4.45 3.42 -9.79
CA GLY A 60 -5.43 4.47 -9.52
C GLY A 60 -4.90 5.61 -8.64
N ARG A 61 -5.69 6.68 -8.53
CA ARG A 61 -5.35 7.83 -7.68
C ARG A 61 -5.45 7.46 -6.21
N PHE A 62 -4.35 7.02 -5.61
CA PHE A 62 -4.25 6.90 -4.17
C PHE A 62 -4.49 8.24 -3.49
N SER A 63 -5.11 8.20 -2.31
CA SER A 63 -5.16 9.35 -1.42
C SER A 63 -3.73 9.73 -1.01
N LEU A 64 -3.36 11.00 -1.19
CA LEU A 64 -2.05 11.52 -0.80
C LEU A 64 -1.80 11.41 0.72
N ASN A 65 -2.83 11.11 1.51
CA ASN A 65 -2.75 11.03 2.97
C ASN A 65 -2.38 9.63 3.49
N ILE A 66 -2.19 8.63 2.61
CA ILE A 66 -1.78 7.29 3.03
C ILE A 66 -0.37 7.35 3.65
N LYS A 67 -0.29 6.94 4.90
CA LYS A 67 0.95 6.80 5.69
C LYS A 67 1.42 5.37 5.80
N GLN A 68 0.49 4.42 5.82
CA GLN A 68 0.80 3.01 5.99
C GLN A 68 0.13 2.19 4.89
N LEU A 69 0.93 1.42 4.16
CA LEU A 69 0.44 0.53 3.12
C LEU A 69 0.91 -0.89 3.38
N THR A 70 -0.04 -1.82 3.47
CA THR A 70 0.22 -3.26 3.52
C THR A 70 -0.35 -3.91 2.27
N LEU A 71 0.51 -4.53 1.47
CA LEU A 71 0.14 -5.27 0.28
C LEU A 71 0.39 -6.75 0.50
N CYS A 72 -0.61 -7.57 0.21
CA CYS A 72 -0.55 -9.02 0.34
C CYS A 72 -1.07 -9.68 -0.94
N GLN A 73 -0.27 -10.53 -1.56
CA GLN A 73 -0.62 -11.33 -2.76
C GLN A 73 -0.88 -10.53 -4.05
N ILE A 74 -0.52 -9.24 -4.11
CA ILE A 74 -0.89 -8.32 -5.22
C ILE A 74 -0.04 -8.53 -6.49
N ASN A 75 1.14 -9.14 -6.38
CA ASN A 75 2.08 -9.33 -7.50
C ASN A 75 2.45 -8.03 -8.24
N ILE A 76 2.98 -7.04 -7.50
CA ILE A 76 3.31 -5.71 -8.02
C ILE A 76 4.52 -5.74 -8.95
N SER A 77 4.38 -5.03 -10.08
CA SER A 77 5.44 -4.73 -11.04
C SER A 77 6.34 -3.58 -10.58
N SER A 78 7.46 -3.39 -11.28
CA SER A 78 8.37 -2.24 -11.09
C SER A 78 7.69 -0.90 -11.39
N GLU A 79 6.80 -0.85 -12.39
CA GLU A 79 6.01 0.34 -12.71
C GLU A 79 5.10 0.72 -11.54
N THR A 80 4.38 -0.25 -10.99
CA THR A 80 3.52 -0.02 -9.82
C THR A 80 4.33 0.38 -8.59
N MET A 81 5.51 -0.21 -8.40
CA MET A 81 6.42 0.21 -7.33
C MET A 81 6.82 1.68 -7.45
N THR A 82 7.06 2.16 -8.68
CA THR A 82 7.37 3.56 -8.96
C THR A 82 6.22 4.47 -8.56
N ILE A 83 4.97 4.06 -8.78
CA ILE A 83 3.78 4.82 -8.35
C ILE A 83 3.73 4.90 -6.81
N LEU A 84 3.95 3.78 -6.12
CA LEU A 84 3.97 3.73 -4.65
C LEU A 84 5.10 4.59 -4.06
N ALA A 85 6.25 4.66 -4.74
CA ALA A 85 7.39 5.49 -4.34
C ALA A 85 7.07 7.00 -4.33
N GLN A 86 6.08 7.44 -5.10
CA GLN A 86 5.65 8.84 -5.17
C GLN A 86 4.64 9.24 -4.08
N LEU A 87 4.20 8.31 -3.24
CA LEU A 87 3.26 8.63 -2.17
C LEU A 87 3.92 9.56 -1.14
N PRO A 88 3.43 10.81 -0.97
CA PRO A 88 4.18 11.85 -0.30
C PRO A 88 4.24 11.68 1.22
N ASN A 89 3.29 10.93 1.80
CA ASN A 89 3.17 10.75 3.25
C ASN A 89 3.46 9.30 3.69
N LEU A 90 3.87 8.42 2.78
CA LEU A 90 4.05 7.00 3.08
C LEU A 90 5.25 6.81 4.01
N THR A 91 5.00 6.41 5.26
CA THR A 91 6.02 6.17 6.29
C THR A 91 6.26 4.70 6.56
N LEU A 92 5.29 3.82 6.26
CA LEU A 92 5.39 2.38 6.41
C LEU A 92 4.90 1.67 5.15
N LEU A 93 5.79 0.90 4.53
CA LEU A 93 5.44 -0.03 3.46
C LEU A 93 5.67 -1.46 3.95
N ARG A 94 4.65 -2.29 3.83
CA ARG A 94 4.71 -3.71 4.18
C ARG A 94 4.31 -4.56 2.98
N LEU A 95 5.23 -5.39 2.52
CA LEU A 95 5.05 -6.32 1.42
C LEU A 95 4.99 -7.73 1.98
N ARG A 96 3.90 -8.45 1.69
CA ARG A 96 3.63 -9.79 2.19
C ARG A 96 3.28 -10.75 1.08
N GLU A 97 3.73 -12.01 1.20
CA GLU A 97 3.21 -13.17 0.47
C GLU A 97 2.94 -12.91 -1.02
N LEU A 98 3.86 -13.27 -1.93
CA LEU A 98 3.66 -13.11 -3.39
C LEU A 98 3.27 -11.67 -3.82
N SER A 99 3.63 -10.65 -3.02
CA SER A 99 3.31 -9.26 -3.37
C SER A 99 4.24 -8.66 -4.41
N ILE A 100 5.36 -9.32 -4.77
CA ILE A 100 6.39 -8.77 -5.68
C ILE A 100 6.51 -9.66 -6.91
N LYS A 101 6.48 -9.04 -8.09
CA LYS A 101 6.69 -9.70 -9.37
C LYS A 101 8.18 -9.79 -9.71
N GLY A 102 8.60 -10.93 -10.25
CA GLY A 102 9.95 -11.08 -10.83
C GLY A 102 11.08 -11.29 -9.82
N GLY A 103 10.79 -11.37 -8.52
CA GLY A 103 11.75 -11.78 -7.50
C GLY A 103 12.87 -10.78 -7.21
N ALA A 104 12.77 -9.55 -7.71
CA ALA A 104 13.68 -8.47 -7.37
C ALA A 104 12.88 -7.25 -6.89
N LEU A 105 13.34 -6.61 -5.83
CA LEU A 105 12.83 -5.35 -5.33
C LEU A 105 13.90 -4.28 -5.52
N THR A 106 13.59 -3.27 -6.31
CA THR A 106 14.54 -2.20 -6.68
C THR A 106 14.00 -0.83 -6.28
N PHE A 107 14.86 -0.01 -5.66
CA PHE A 107 14.57 1.39 -5.32
C PHE A 107 15.65 2.33 -5.84
N ASN A 108 15.29 3.55 -6.20
CA ASN A 108 16.25 4.61 -6.52
C ASN A 108 16.35 5.61 -5.35
N GLY A 109 17.43 6.39 -5.26
CA GLY A 109 17.67 7.28 -4.12
C GLY A 109 16.64 8.41 -3.94
N ASN A 110 15.84 8.68 -4.97
CA ASN A 110 14.74 9.65 -4.94
C ASN A 110 13.38 9.03 -4.63
N ASP A 111 13.29 7.70 -4.56
CA ASP A 111 12.07 6.98 -4.25
C ASP A 111 11.78 7.06 -2.75
N PHE A 112 10.49 7.02 -2.38
CA PHE A 112 10.06 6.84 -0.99
C PHE A 112 10.58 7.92 -0.02
N LYS A 113 10.39 9.19 -0.38
CA LYS A 113 10.92 10.37 0.37
C LYS A 113 10.63 10.39 1.87
N CYS A 114 9.51 9.81 2.31
CA CYS A 114 9.08 9.81 3.71
C CYS A 114 9.07 8.41 4.35
N LEU A 115 9.54 7.38 3.65
CA LEU A 115 9.46 6.01 4.14
C LEU A 115 10.45 5.79 5.28
N ALA A 116 9.89 5.56 6.46
CA ALA A 116 10.64 5.30 7.68
C ALA A 116 10.83 3.79 7.92
N TYR A 117 9.88 2.96 7.50
CA TYR A 117 9.88 1.53 7.76
C TYR A 117 9.51 0.72 6.52
N LEU A 118 10.35 -0.24 6.18
CA LEU A 118 10.07 -1.26 5.15
C LEU A 118 10.02 -2.64 5.81
N GLU A 119 8.89 -3.33 5.63
CA GLU A 119 8.72 -4.70 6.11
C GLU A 119 8.49 -5.66 4.94
N LEU A 120 9.36 -6.65 4.82
CA LEU A 120 9.32 -7.73 3.84
C LEU A 120 9.00 -9.03 4.59
N VAL A 121 7.85 -9.65 4.31
CA VAL A 121 7.35 -10.79 5.09
C VAL A 121 6.89 -11.93 4.17
N SER A 122 7.44 -13.12 4.34
CA SER A 122 7.01 -14.33 3.62
C SER A 122 7.08 -14.17 2.10
N LEU A 123 8.14 -13.54 1.59
CA LEU A 123 8.35 -13.32 0.17
C LEU A 123 9.25 -14.43 -0.41
N GLY A 124 8.68 -15.62 -0.61
CA GLY A 124 9.43 -16.79 -1.09
C GLY A 124 10.10 -16.59 -2.45
N ASP A 125 9.53 -15.76 -3.33
CA ASP A 125 10.11 -15.49 -4.65
C ASP A 125 11.13 -14.35 -4.65
N LEU A 126 11.28 -13.61 -3.55
CA LEU A 126 12.21 -12.48 -3.48
C LEU A 126 13.65 -12.99 -3.33
N LYS A 127 14.44 -12.75 -4.37
CA LYS A 127 15.85 -13.15 -4.48
C LYS A 127 16.79 -11.98 -4.32
N GLU A 128 16.38 -10.79 -4.70
CA GLU A 128 17.25 -9.61 -4.70
C GLU A 128 16.53 -8.40 -4.12
N LEU A 129 17.22 -7.69 -3.23
CA LEU A 129 16.86 -6.35 -2.78
C LEU A 129 18.01 -5.43 -3.16
N LYS A 130 17.76 -4.53 -4.11
CA LYS A 130 18.76 -3.61 -4.67
C LYS A 130 18.22 -2.19 -4.60
N GLY A 131 19.12 -1.23 -4.50
CA GLY A 131 18.73 0.17 -4.61
C GLY A 131 19.61 1.08 -3.81
N ASP A 132 19.51 2.36 -4.11
CA ASP A 132 20.19 3.38 -3.33
C ASP A 132 19.58 3.48 -1.93
N ARG A 133 20.31 4.15 -1.04
CA ARG A 133 19.83 4.44 0.30
C ARG A 133 18.54 5.27 0.25
N VAL A 134 17.46 4.70 0.80
CA VAL A 134 16.20 5.43 1.01
C VAL A 134 16.41 6.49 2.10
N PRO A 135 16.16 7.79 1.82
CA PRO A 135 16.65 8.89 2.66
C PRO A 135 16.22 8.87 4.13
N GLN A 136 15.00 8.40 4.42
CA GLN A 136 14.39 8.43 5.75
C GLN A 136 14.25 7.04 6.39
N LEU A 137 14.80 6.00 5.76
CA LEU A 137 14.58 4.63 6.22
C LEU A 137 15.29 4.40 7.56
N ALA A 138 14.49 4.30 8.62
CA ALA A 138 14.93 4.06 9.99
C ALA A 138 14.89 2.57 10.36
N GLY A 139 14.08 1.76 9.66
CA GLY A 139 13.96 0.33 9.94
C GLY A 139 13.67 -0.50 8.70
N LEU A 140 14.47 -1.55 8.51
CA LEU A 140 14.23 -2.62 7.56
C LEU A 140 13.97 -3.90 8.35
N ARG A 141 12.83 -4.56 8.10
CA ARG A 141 12.51 -5.87 8.69
C ARG A 141 12.30 -6.87 7.58
N ILE A 142 13.08 -7.95 7.63
CA ILE A 142 12.98 -9.07 6.70
C ILE A 142 12.60 -10.30 7.53
N LEU A 143 11.47 -10.92 7.20
CA LEU A 143 10.92 -12.08 7.92
C LEU A 143 10.53 -13.14 6.89
N HIS A 144 11.01 -14.37 7.05
CA HIS A 144 10.66 -15.50 6.18
C HIS A 144 10.86 -15.21 4.67
N CYS A 145 11.98 -14.58 4.31
CA CYS A 145 12.37 -14.33 2.92
C CYS A 145 13.61 -15.18 2.62
N ASP A 146 13.40 -16.49 2.55
CA ASP A 146 14.47 -17.50 2.71
C ASP A 146 15.47 -17.53 1.54
N HIS A 147 15.13 -16.88 0.42
CA HIS A 147 15.93 -16.83 -0.81
C HIS A 147 16.55 -15.46 -1.09
N LEU A 148 16.36 -14.48 -0.20
CA LEU A 148 16.82 -13.10 -0.41
C LEU A 148 18.35 -12.98 -0.24
N ASN A 149 19.03 -12.60 -1.32
CA ASN A 149 20.39 -12.11 -1.27
C ASN A 149 20.36 -10.58 -1.06
N TYR A 150 20.72 -10.15 0.16
CA TYR A 150 20.77 -8.74 0.53
C TYR A 150 22.22 -8.24 0.50
N GLN A 151 22.49 -7.26 -0.37
CA GLN A 151 23.76 -6.55 -0.43
C GLN A 151 23.49 -5.06 -0.28
N GLU A 152 23.94 -4.48 0.83
CA GLU A 152 23.92 -3.04 1.06
C GLU A 152 25.10 -2.43 0.27
N THR A 153 24.81 -1.65 -0.78
CA THR A 153 25.82 -0.89 -1.55
C THR A 153 25.83 0.57 -1.15
#